data_AF-A0A8C7UD05-F1
#
_entry.id   AF-A0A8C7UD05-F1
#
_cell.length_a   1.000
_cell.length_b   1.000
_cell.length_c   1.000
_cell.angle_alpha   90.00
_cell.angle_beta   90.00
_cell.angle_gamma   90.00
#
_symmetry.space_group_name_H-M   'P 1'
#
loop_
_entity.id
_entity.type
_entity.pdbx_description
1 polymer ?
#
loop_
_entity_poly.entity_id
_entity_poly.type
_entity_poly.pdbx_seq_one_letter_code
_entity_poly.pdbx_strand_id
1 'polypeptide(L)'
;MMQQILRDMYIDPDLLAELNEEQKHILFYKIRQEQVRRWDERENRENQENQDQGKKGSRRSIQWLQGCDGDVWVWVMGDAPGDKPYEDIIKELMGEKARRQAQQEAKELWRTKEAEIEEKFRDAMAKEKARFVAGKWKEETEDRKAAKQEEEHIQESLKKREEEERQQGEEEIKRAEEKRARELYISLEQEQRRSEKDDKEWEEQLRRSKMADQEMQRKARRARDEYKRQSLRAIEKGRVAGLSGLFHPLQEIQQRARVLLLHHPPPRPPACYSSTVPAPRPSSKECVLLWFKEEQMPKQAGYERNSTTIAPWFHGLISRQESETLLMNTAEGSFLVRVSDRIWGYTLSYRTADVFKHFLIDASGDYYSFLGVDQNRHATLADLIDFHKVGRHVSIETPCGNQIKWLLSNSTSK
;
A
#
# COMPACT_ATOMS: atom_id res chain seq x y z
N MET A 1 30.00 37.19 14.89
CA MET A 1 29.64 36.54 13.61
C MET A 1 29.29 35.06 13.79
N MET A 2 30.25 34.16 14.10
CA MET A 2 29.99 32.72 14.29
C MET A 2 28.86 32.41 15.30
N GLN A 3 28.84 33.07 16.46
CA GLN A 3 27.79 32.89 17.47
C GLN A 3 26.39 33.28 16.98
N GLN A 4 26.30 34.23 16.03
CA GLN A 4 25.03 34.67 15.46
C GLN A 4 24.53 33.67 14.42
N ILE A 5 25.43 33.15 13.57
CA ILE A 5 25.11 32.05 12.64
C ILE A 5 24.66 30.79 13.38
N LEU A 6 25.28 30.46 14.53
CA LEU A 6 24.84 29.32 15.36
C LEU A 6 23.51 29.57 16.07
N ARG A 7 23.14 30.83 16.30
CA ARG A 7 21.83 31.20 16.86
C ARG A 7 20.74 31.10 15.79
N ASP A 8 21.00 31.67 14.63
CA ASP A 8 20.02 31.82 13.56
C ASP A 8 20.01 30.62 12.60
N MET A 9 20.99 29.72 12.72
CA MET A 9 21.20 28.53 11.89
C MET A 9 21.30 28.84 10.39
N TYR A 10 21.61 30.09 10.05
CA TYR A 10 21.63 30.63 8.70
C TYR A 10 22.92 31.42 8.47
N ILE A 11 23.49 31.28 7.28
CA ILE A 11 24.65 32.04 6.81
C ILE A 11 24.35 32.59 5.42
N ASP A 12 24.62 33.89 5.22
CA ASP A 12 24.46 34.52 3.91
C ASP A 12 25.38 33.86 2.86
N PRO A 13 24.88 33.54 1.66
CA PRO A 13 25.64 32.84 0.63
C PRO A 13 26.93 33.55 0.21
N ASP A 14 26.92 34.88 0.17
CA ASP A 14 28.09 35.69 -0.21
C ASP A 14 29.18 35.61 0.87
N LEU A 15 28.79 35.68 2.14
CA LEU A 15 29.69 35.48 3.29
C LEU A 15 30.20 34.03 3.35
N LEU A 16 29.38 33.06 3.00
CA LEU A 16 29.81 31.67 2.90
C LEU A 16 30.82 31.50 1.75
N ALA A 17 30.63 32.15 0.60
CA ALA A 17 31.53 32.04 -0.55
C ALA A 17 32.93 32.62 -0.25
N GLU A 18 32.99 33.68 0.53
CA GLU A 18 34.23 34.35 0.97
C GLU A 18 35.02 33.53 2.02
N LEU A 19 34.36 32.61 2.74
CA LEU A 19 35.06 31.72 3.68
C LEU A 19 35.90 30.68 2.93
N ASN A 20 37.11 30.47 3.42
CA ASN A 20 37.96 29.41 2.89
C ASN A 20 37.40 28.02 3.26
N GLU A 21 37.86 26.98 2.56
CA GLU A 21 37.30 25.63 2.70
C GLU A 21 37.44 25.05 4.12
N GLU A 22 38.48 25.44 4.85
CA GLU A 22 38.71 25.04 6.24
C GLU A 22 37.74 25.73 7.21
N GLN A 23 37.50 27.03 7.01
CA GLN A 23 36.53 27.80 7.78
C GLN A 23 35.10 27.33 7.53
N LYS A 24 34.77 26.97 6.28
CA LYS A 24 33.50 26.30 5.93
C LYS A 24 33.35 24.99 6.69
N HIS A 25 34.38 24.15 6.72
CA HIS A 25 34.35 22.90 7.47
C HIS A 25 34.13 23.10 8.97
N ILE A 26 34.85 24.04 9.59
CA ILE A 26 34.70 24.36 11.02
C ILE A 26 33.29 24.91 11.31
N LEU A 27 32.79 25.78 10.44
CA LEU A 27 31.44 26.34 10.53
C LEU A 27 30.38 25.24 10.44
N PHE A 28 30.43 24.37 9.42
CA PHE A 28 29.48 23.27 9.26
C PHE A 28 29.54 22.29 10.42
N TYR A 29 30.73 22.00 10.94
CA TYR A 29 30.89 21.19 12.14
C TYR A 29 30.18 21.81 13.35
N LYS A 30 30.34 23.12 13.57
CA LYS A 30 29.69 23.84 14.67
C LYS A 30 28.17 23.96 14.50
N ILE A 31 27.70 24.24 13.28
CA ILE A 31 26.28 24.22 12.91
C ILE A 31 25.69 22.83 13.18
N ARG A 32 26.40 21.76 12.82
CA ARG A 32 25.95 20.39 13.07
C ARG A 32 25.90 20.05 14.57
N GLN A 33 26.89 20.47 15.35
CA GLN A 33 26.87 20.31 16.82
C GLN A 33 25.65 21.01 17.43
N GLU A 34 25.32 22.22 16.97
CA GLU A 34 24.19 22.97 17.48
C GLU A 34 22.83 22.37 17.06
N GLN A 35 22.73 21.81 15.84
CA GLN A 35 21.55 21.03 15.44
C GLN A 35 21.30 19.83 16.35
N VAL A 36 22.35 19.07 16.67
CA VAL A 36 22.26 17.90 17.55
C VAL A 36 21.86 18.35 18.95
N ARG A 37 22.52 19.37 19.51
CA ARG A 37 22.19 19.92 20.84
C ARG A 37 20.73 20.37 20.94
N ARG A 38 20.22 21.12 19.95
CA ARG A 38 18.81 21.57 19.91
C ARG A 38 17.82 20.43 19.70
N TRP A 39 18.24 19.37 19.02
CA TRP A 39 17.43 18.16 18.83
C TRP A 39 17.34 17.38 20.15
N ASP A 40 18.47 17.13 20.82
CA ASP A 40 18.53 16.46 22.13
C ASP A 40 17.70 17.23 23.18
N GLU A 41 17.77 18.57 23.21
CA GLU A 41 16.96 19.40 24.11
C GLU A 41 15.46 19.31 23.84
N ARG A 42 15.07 19.19 22.57
CA ARG A 42 13.67 19.04 22.18
C ARG A 42 13.15 17.66 22.54
N GLU A 43 13.93 16.62 22.25
CA GLU A 43 13.59 15.23 22.61
C GLU A 43 13.45 15.06 24.13
N ASN A 44 14.37 15.64 24.91
CA ASN A 44 14.28 15.63 26.37
C ASN A 44 13.07 16.38 26.91
N ARG A 45 12.71 17.52 26.29
CA ARG A 45 11.50 18.28 26.66
C ARG A 45 10.23 17.50 26.32
N GLU A 46 10.15 16.90 25.14
CA GLU A 46 9.02 16.05 24.74
C GLU A 46 8.89 14.82 25.66
N ASN A 47 10.01 14.21 26.06
CA ASN A 47 10.03 13.11 27.02
C ASN A 47 9.57 13.53 28.42
N GLN A 48 9.93 14.73 28.90
CA GLN A 48 9.44 15.28 30.17
C GLN A 48 7.95 15.64 30.10
N GLU A 49 7.50 16.28 29.03
CA GLU A 49 6.09 16.64 28.81
C GLU A 49 5.19 15.39 28.74
N ASN A 50 5.67 14.32 28.09
CA ASN A 50 4.97 13.02 28.04
C ASN A 50 4.89 12.33 29.41
N GLN A 51 5.89 12.52 30.29
CA GLN A 51 5.83 12.01 31.67
C GLN A 51 4.83 12.76 32.55
N ASP A 52 4.67 14.08 32.35
CA ASP A 52 3.75 14.90 33.13
C ASP A 52 2.28 14.79 32.66
N GLN A 53 2.04 14.57 31.36
CA GLN A 53 0.69 14.33 30.84
C GLN A 53 0.12 12.93 31.16
N GLY A 54 0.96 11.96 31.55
CA GLY A 54 0.57 10.59 31.92
C GLY A 54 -0.09 10.42 33.31
N LYS A 55 -0.36 11.50 34.04
CA LYS A 55 -0.92 11.48 35.42
C LYS A 55 -2.40 11.87 35.55
N LYS A 56 -3.08 12.31 34.49
CA LYS A 56 -4.51 12.69 34.56
C LYS A 56 -5.35 11.99 33.48
N GLY A 57 -5.70 10.74 33.74
CA GLY A 57 -6.68 9.99 32.97
C GLY A 57 -6.85 8.60 33.55
N SER A 58 -8.08 8.18 33.82
CA SER A 58 -8.44 6.88 34.39
C SER A 58 -7.74 5.74 33.63
N ARG A 59 -6.67 5.18 34.22
CA ARG A 59 -5.86 4.11 33.62
C ARG A 59 -6.68 2.83 33.54
N ARG A 60 -7.20 2.50 32.36
CA ARG A 60 -7.28 1.09 31.98
C ARG A 60 -5.85 0.61 31.77
N SER A 61 -5.25 0.06 32.83
CA SER A 61 -3.93 -0.56 32.75
C SER A 61 -4.10 -1.91 32.07
N ILE A 62 -3.40 -2.14 30.96
CA ILE A 62 -3.29 -3.48 30.38
C ILE A 62 -2.42 -4.28 31.35
N GLN A 63 -3.02 -5.25 32.04
CA GLN A 63 -2.29 -6.18 32.90
C GLN A 63 -1.91 -7.39 32.05
N TRP A 64 -0.64 -7.47 31.70
CA TRP A 64 -0.10 -8.63 31.00
C TRP A 64 -0.07 -9.82 31.96
N LEU A 65 -0.59 -10.96 31.49
CA LEU A 65 -0.33 -12.24 32.15
C LEU A 65 1.18 -12.50 32.07
N GLN A 66 1.77 -12.97 33.17
CA GLN A 66 3.18 -13.36 33.20
C GLN A 66 3.31 -14.88 33.09
N GLY A 67 4.29 -15.33 32.31
CA GLY A 67 4.69 -16.72 32.21
C GLY A 67 5.45 -17.19 33.46
N CYS A 68 5.79 -18.48 33.49
CA CYS A 68 6.58 -19.09 34.56
C CYS A 68 8.05 -18.62 34.61
N ASP A 69 8.51 -17.98 33.54
CA ASP A 69 9.80 -17.31 33.37
C ASP A 69 9.80 -15.85 33.85
N GLY A 70 8.63 -15.29 34.18
CA GLY A 70 8.47 -13.88 34.56
C GLY A 70 8.33 -12.92 33.36
N ASP A 71 8.37 -13.44 32.13
CA ASP A 71 8.11 -12.69 30.90
C ASP A 71 6.61 -12.64 30.60
N VAL A 72 6.21 -11.88 29.57
CA VAL A 72 4.80 -11.83 29.16
C VAL A 72 4.34 -13.20 28.66
N TRP A 73 3.21 -13.68 29.18
CA TRP A 73 2.61 -14.95 28.78
C TRP A 73 2.19 -14.92 27.31
N VAL A 74 2.77 -15.81 26.53
CA VAL A 74 2.46 -16.03 25.12
C VAL A 74 1.90 -17.44 24.97
N TRP A 75 0.71 -17.55 24.40
CA TRP A 75 0.18 -18.83 23.94
C TRP A 75 0.44 -18.97 22.45
N VAL A 76 1.19 -20.01 22.08
CA VAL A 76 1.43 -20.41 20.70
C VAL A 76 0.49 -21.55 20.38
N MET A 77 -0.33 -21.35 19.35
CA MET A 77 -1.32 -22.34 18.92
C MET A 77 -0.61 -23.64 18.53
N GLY A 78 -0.91 -24.72 19.24
CA GLY A 78 -0.36 -26.05 18.97
C GLY A 78 0.85 -26.46 19.82
N ASP A 79 1.35 -25.57 20.70
CA ASP A 79 2.47 -25.87 21.61
C ASP A 79 2.00 -26.23 23.03
N ALA A 80 0.73 -25.99 23.38
CA ALA A 80 0.24 -26.27 24.73
C ALA A 80 -0.03 -27.77 24.95
N PRO A 81 0.11 -28.29 26.19
CA PRO A 81 -0.18 -29.69 26.50
C PRO A 81 -1.64 -30.06 26.17
N GLY A 82 -1.82 -30.95 25.20
CA GLY A 82 -3.14 -31.39 24.73
C GLY A 82 -3.66 -30.65 23.49
N ASP A 83 -2.95 -29.64 22.99
CA ASP A 83 -3.27 -29.01 21.72
C ASP A 83 -2.85 -29.90 20.54
N LYS A 84 -3.59 -29.81 19.44
CA LYS A 84 -3.17 -30.38 18.15
C LYS A 84 -2.00 -29.55 17.61
N PRO A 85 -0.99 -30.17 16.97
CA PRO A 85 0.08 -29.42 16.31
C PRO A 85 -0.50 -28.39 15.33
N TYR A 86 0.13 -27.21 15.25
CA TYR A 86 -0.27 -26.12 14.36
C TYR A 86 -0.53 -26.61 12.92
N GLU A 87 0.37 -27.44 12.40
CA GLU A 87 0.27 -28.03 11.06
C GLU A 87 -1.02 -28.83 10.85
N ASP A 88 -1.47 -29.57 11.85
CA ASP A 88 -2.66 -30.40 11.75
C ASP A 88 -3.93 -29.56 11.90
N ILE A 89 -3.88 -28.48 12.70
CA ILE A 89 -4.95 -27.49 12.79
C ILE A 89 -5.16 -26.83 11.43
N ILE A 90 -4.10 -26.40 10.75
CA ILE A 90 -4.22 -25.77 9.43
C ILE A 90 -4.76 -26.75 8.39
N LYS A 91 -4.24 -28.00 8.35
CA LYS A 91 -4.76 -29.02 7.44
C LYS A 91 -6.26 -29.26 7.64
N GLU A 92 -6.71 -29.36 8.89
CA GLU A 92 -8.13 -29.52 9.22
C GLU A 92 -8.95 -28.33 8.74
N LEU A 93 -8.48 -27.09 8.98
CA LEU A 93 -9.13 -25.86 8.52
C LEU A 93 -9.19 -25.76 6.99
N MET A 94 -8.11 -26.14 6.29
CA MET A 94 -8.11 -26.19 4.82
C MET A 94 -9.11 -27.23 4.31
N GLY A 95 -9.15 -28.42 4.93
CA GLY A 95 -10.11 -29.47 4.59
C GLY A 95 -11.56 -29.05 4.83
N GLU A 96 -11.83 -28.37 5.94
CA GLU A 96 -13.15 -27.81 6.23
C GLU A 96 -13.54 -26.72 5.23
N LYS A 97 -12.63 -25.80 4.91
CA LYS A 97 -12.84 -24.75 3.90
C LYS A 97 -13.15 -25.35 2.52
N ALA A 98 -12.39 -26.36 2.11
CA ALA A 98 -12.58 -27.05 0.84
C ALA A 98 -13.94 -27.77 0.77
N ARG A 99 -14.33 -28.50 1.83
CA ARG A 99 -15.65 -29.16 1.92
C ARG A 99 -16.79 -28.15 1.90
N ARG A 100 -16.70 -27.07 2.67
CA ARG A 100 -17.74 -26.04 2.73
C ARG A 100 -17.94 -25.37 1.38
N GLN A 101 -16.86 -25.12 0.64
CA GLN A 101 -16.97 -24.56 -0.71
C GLN A 101 -17.57 -25.57 -1.69
N ALA A 102 -17.11 -26.83 -1.68
CA ALA A 102 -17.69 -27.88 -2.52
C ALA A 102 -19.18 -28.09 -2.25
N GLN A 103 -19.62 -28.01 -1.00
CA GLN A 103 -21.04 -28.07 -0.62
C GLN A 103 -21.86 -26.89 -1.16
N GLN A 104 -21.29 -25.68 -1.21
CA GLN A 104 -21.97 -24.52 -1.77
C GLN A 104 -22.17 -24.70 -3.29
N GLU A 105 -21.11 -25.11 -4.00
CA GLU A 105 -21.16 -25.41 -5.43
C GLU A 105 -22.13 -26.57 -5.72
N ALA A 106 -22.11 -27.64 -4.91
CA ALA A 106 -23.01 -28.78 -5.03
C ALA A 106 -24.49 -28.39 -4.80
N LYS A 107 -24.78 -27.49 -3.85
CA LYS A 107 -26.14 -26.97 -3.63
C LYS A 107 -26.65 -26.15 -4.81
N GLU A 108 -25.79 -25.38 -5.47
CA GLU A 108 -26.16 -24.64 -6.67
C GLU A 108 -26.44 -25.60 -7.84
N LEU A 109 -25.59 -26.61 -8.03
CA LEU A 109 -25.82 -27.68 -9.01
C LEU A 109 -27.10 -28.48 -8.72
N TRP A 110 -27.41 -28.72 -7.44
CA TRP A 110 -28.65 -29.36 -7.05
C TRP A 110 -29.87 -28.55 -7.47
N ARG A 111 -29.88 -27.23 -7.20
CA ARG A 111 -30.99 -26.35 -7.58
C ARG A 111 -31.24 -26.34 -9.08
N THR A 112 -30.18 -26.34 -9.89
CA THR A 112 -30.32 -26.35 -11.36
C THR A 112 -30.83 -27.71 -11.85
N LYS A 113 -30.31 -28.81 -11.31
CA LYS A 113 -30.76 -30.17 -11.65
C LYS A 113 -32.20 -30.43 -11.23
N GLU A 114 -32.59 -29.99 -10.04
CA GLU A 114 -33.96 -30.12 -9.53
C GLU A 114 -34.96 -29.37 -10.44
N ALA A 115 -34.63 -28.15 -10.86
CA ALA A 115 -35.46 -27.39 -11.80
C ALA A 115 -35.55 -28.06 -13.19
N GLU A 116 -34.45 -28.64 -13.68
CA GLU A 116 -34.42 -29.39 -14.95
C GLU A 116 -35.31 -30.64 -14.88
N ILE A 117 -35.27 -31.38 -13.76
CA ILE A 117 -36.11 -32.55 -13.53
C ILE A 117 -37.59 -32.15 -13.44
N GLU A 118 -37.92 -31.09 -12.70
CA GLU A 118 -39.30 -30.60 -12.58
C GLU A 118 -39.85 -30.13 -13.94
N GLU A 119 -39.03 -29.45 -14.75
CA GLU A 119 -39.40 -29.05 -16.10
C GLU A 119 -39.69 -30.26 -17.01
N LYS A 120 -38.77 -31.24 -17.04
CA LYS A 120 -38.97 -32.50 -17.79
C LYS A 120 -40.24 -33.23 -17.36
N PHE A 121 -40.53 -33.27 -16.05
CA PHE A 121 -41.74 -33.89 -15.52
C PHE A 121 -43.00 -33.15 -15.96
N ARG A 122 -43.01 -31.81 -15.88
CA ARG A 122 -44.14 -30.98 -16.36
C ARG A 122 -44.40 -31.18 -17.85
N ASP A 123 -43.35 -31.23 -18.66
CA ASP A 123 -43.46 -31.46 -20.11
C ASP A 123 -43.97 -32.87 -20.44
N ALA A 124 -43.48 -33.89 -19.74
CA ALA A 124 -43.96 -35.26 -19.89
C ALA A 124 -45.46 -35.37 -19.53
N MET A 125 -45.87 -34.73 -18.43
CA MET A 125 -47.27 -34.67 -18.02
C MET A 125 -48.15 -33.91 -19.02
N ALA A 126 -47.68 -32.79 -19.57
CA ALA A 126 -48.40 -32.04 -20.61
C ALA A 126 -48.56 -32.86 -21.90
N LYS A 127 -47.52 -33.61 -22.29
CA LYS A 127 -47.53 -34.49 -23.46
C LYS A 127 -48.51 -35.65 -23.32
N GLU A 128 -48.55 -36.30 -22.17
CA GLU A 128 -49.53 -37.37 -21.90
C GLU A 128 -50.96 -36.83 -21.82
N LYS A 129 -51.17 -35.66 -21.19
CA LYS A 129 -52.48 -34.98 -21.23
C LYS A 129 -52.94 -34.66 -22.65
N ALA A 130 -52.04 -34.18 -23.51
CA ALA A 130 -52.36 -33.89 -24.90
C ALA A 130 -52.72 -35.17 -25.69
N ARG A 131 -52.00 -36.28 -25.46
CA ARG A 131 -52.33 -37.60 -26.04
C ARG A 131 -53.71 -38.07 -25.63
N PHE A 132 -54.02 -37.95 -24.34
CA PHE A 132 -55.32 -38.35 -23.80
C PHE A 132 -56.47 -37.50 -24.36
N VAL A 133 -56.29 -36.17 -24.45
CA VAL A 133 -57.28 -35.25 -25.05
C VAL A 133 -57.50 -35.56 -26.54
N ALA A 134 -56.45 -35.92 -27.28
CA ALA A 134 -56.56 -36.32 -28.68
C ALA A 134 -57.29 -37.67 -28.85
N GLY A 135 -57.13 -38.61 -27.91
CA GLY A 135 -57.81 -39.91 -27.91
C GLY A 135 -59.30 -39.85 -27.54
N LYS A 136 -59.70 -38.89 -26.70
CA LYS A 136 -61.07 -38.75 -26.15
C LYS A 136 -62.18 -38.39 -27.15
N TRP A 137 -61.88 -38.24 -28.43
CA TRP A 137 -62.86 -37.95 -29.48
C TRP A 137 -63.74 -39.16 -29.86
N LYS A 138 -63.55 -40.31 -29.21
CA LYS A 138 -64.42 -41.47 -29.29
C LYS A 138 -64.60 -42.03 -27.87
N GLU A 139 -65.84 -42.40 -27.54
CA GLU A 139 -66.21 -43.51 -26.63
C GLU A 139 -66.69 -43.29 -25.18
N GLU A 140 -67.21 -44.39 -24.62
CA GLU A 140 -68.45 -44.60 -23.85
C GLU A 140 -68.20 -44.65 -22.32
N THR A 141 -69.22 -44.91 -21.49
CA THR A 141 -69.11 -44.76 -20.01
C THR A 141 -68.21 -45.76 -19.30
N GLU A 142 -68.02 -46.97 -19.85
CA GLU A 142 -67.07 -47.97 -19.31
C GLU A 142 -65.63 -47.63 -19.71
N ASP A 143 -65.41 -47.08 -20.91
CA ASP A 143 -64.11 -46.54 -21.34
C ASP A 143 -63.65 -45.40 -20.44
N ARG A 144 -64.57 -44.64 -19.84
CA ARG A 144 -64.22 -43.57 -18.89
C ARG A 144 -63.58 -44.10 -17.59
N LYS A 145 -63.99 -45.26 -17.08
CA LYS A 145 -63.37 -45.86 -15.88
C LYS A 145 -62.02 -46.47 -16.22
N ALA A 146 -61.93 -47.20 -17.34
CA ALA A 146 -60.68 -47.76 -17.83
C ALA A 146 -59.64 -46.67 -18.14
N ALA A 147 -60.06 -45.59 -18.80
CA ALA A 147 -59.22 -44.43 -19.10
C ALA A 147 -58.71 -43.70 -17.85
N LYS A 148 -59.48 -43.69 -16.75
CA LYS A 148 -59.04 -43.11 -15.48
C LYS A 148 -57.99 -43.98 -14.79
N GLN A 149 -58.16 -45.30 -14.81
CA GLN A 149 -57.16 -46.23 -14.28
C GLN A 149 -55.86 -46.18 -15.09
N GLU A 150 -55.96 -46.05 -16.41
CA GLU A 150 -54.80 -45.86 -17.30
C GLU A 150 -54.08 -44.53 -17.02
N GLU A 151 -54.83 -43.43 -16.83
CA GLU A 151 -54.28 -42.13 -16.46
C GLU A 151 -53.53 -42.19 -15.10
N GLU A 152 -54.12 -42.85 -14.10
CA GLU A 152 -53.50 -43.04 -12.78
C GLU A 152 -52.21 -43.88 -12.86
N HIS A 153 -52.21 -44.97 -13.64
CA HIS A 153 -51.03 -45.80 -13.86
C HIS A 153 -49.90 -45.05 -14.59
N ILE A 154 -50.24 -44.24 -15.61
CA ILE A 154 -49.27 -43.40 -16.32
C ILE A 154 -48.68 -42.35 -15.35
N GLN A 155 -49.50 -41.70 -14.52
CA GLN A 155 -49.02 -40.75 -13.52
C GLN A 155 -48.07 -41.39 -12.50
N GLU A 156 -48.40 -42.57 -12.00
CA GLU A 156 -47.55 -43.31 -11.06
C GLU A 156 -46.21 -43.70 -11.69
N SER A 157 -46.22 -44.15 -12.96
CA SER A 157 -45.01 -44.49 -13.70
C SER A 157 -44.09 -43.29 -13.94
N LEU A 158 -44.64 -42.11 -14.22
CA LEU A 158 -43.87 -40.87 -14.41
C LEU A 158 -43.28 -40.38 -13.09
N LYS A 159 -44.03 -40.45 -11.99
CA LYS A 159 -43.53 -40.11 -10.65
C LYS A 159 -42.39 -41.04 -10.22
N LYS A 160 -42.50 -42.34 -10.50
CA LYS A 160 -41.43 -43.29 -10.21
C LYS A 160 -40.16 -42.96 -10.99
N ARG A 161 -40.29 -42.60 -12.27
CA ARG A 161 -39.16 -42.21 -13.11
C ARG A 161 -38.50 -40.90 -12.67
N GLU A 162 -39.29 -39.92 -12.24
CA GLU A 162 -38.80 -38.65 -11.67
C GLU A 162 -37.97 -38.89 -10.41
N GLU A 163 -38.47 -39.72 -9.50
CA GLU A 163 -37.77 -40.09 -8.26
C GLU A 163 -36.45 -40.84 -8.55
N GLU A 164 -36.46 -41.77 -9.50
CA GLU A 164 -35.24 -42.46 -9.95
C GLU A 164 -34.21 -41.48 -10.55
N GLU A 165 -34.64 -40.48 -11.33
CA GLU A 165 -33.74 -39.44 -11.88
C GLU A 165 -33.20 -38.53 -10.77
N ARG A 166 -34.00 -38.19 -9.76
CA ARG A 166 -33.54 -37.46 -8.57
C ARG A 166 -32.49 -38.24 -7.79
N GLN A 167 -32.73 -39.51 -7.51
CA GLN A 167 -31.77 -40.35 -6.78
C GLN A 167 -30.44 -40.48 -7.52
N GLN A 168 -30.49 -40.69 -8.84
CA GLN A 168 -29.28 -40.72 -9.68
C GLN A 168 -28.55 -39.37 -9.68
N GLY A 169 -29.30 -38.26 -9.76
CA GLY A 169 -28.76 -36.91 -9.66
C GLY A 169 -28.10 -36.62 -8.32
N GLU A 170 -28.69 -37.06 -7.20
CA GLU A 170 -28.14 -36.93 -5.85
C GLU A 170 -26.79 -37.66 -5.74
N GLU A 171 -26.73 -38.91 -6.22
CA GLU A 171 -25.49 -39.70 -6.20
C GLU A 171 -24.40 -39.11 -7.12
N GLU A 172 -24.76 -38.53 -8.25
CA GLU A 172 -23.83 -37.85 -9.14
C GLU A 172 -23.28 -36.57 -8.50
N ILE A 173 -24.15 -35.74 -7.92
CA ILE A 173 -23.75 -34.50 -7.24
C ILE A 173 -22.91 -34.80 -6.02
N LYS A 174 -23.23 -35.83 -5.24
CA LYS A 174 -22.41 -36.26 -4.09
C LYS A 174 -21.00 -36.68 -4.52
N ARG A 175 -20.88 -37.46 -5.61
CA ARG A 175 -19.58 -37.83 -6.17
C ARG A 175 -18.82 -36.62 -6.70
N ALA A 176 -19.51 -35.64 -7.28
CA ALA A 176 -18.92 -34.39 -7.74
C ALA A 176 -18.44 -33.52 -6.56
N GLU A 177 -19.23 -33.40 -5.48
CA GLU A 177 -18.89 -32.69 -4.25
C GLU A 177 -17.60 -33.25 -3.65
N GLU A 178 -17.50 -34.57 -3.49
CA GLU A 178 -16.31 -35.20 -2.90
C GLU A 178 -15.05 -34.97 -3.76
N LYS A 179 -15.17 -35.08 -5.09
CA LYS A 179 -14.06 -34.78 -6.00
C LYS A 179 -13.63 -33.32 -5.89
N ARG A 180 -14.61 -32.41 -5.90
CA ARG A 180 -14.37 -30.97 -5.82
C ARG A 180 -13.72 -30.58 -4.50
N ALA A 181 -14.18 -31.14 -3.39
CA ALA A 181 -13.56 -30.92 -2.07
C ALA A 181 -12.09 -31.37 -2.05
N ARG A 182 -11.76 -32.50 -2.67
CA ARG A 182 -10.37 -32.98 -2.78
C ARG A 182 -9.51 -32.05 -3.65
N GLU A 183 -10.03 -31.62 -4.79
CA GLU A 183 -9.31 -30.68 -5.68
C GLU A 183 -9.03 -29.34 -4.98
N LEU A 184 -10.04 -28.78 -4.31
CA LEU A 184 -9.90 -27.54 -3.56
C LEU A 184 -8.89 -27.68 -2.42
N TYR A 185 -8.90 -28.81 -1.71
CA TYR A 185 -7.92 -29.10 -0.67
C TYR A 185 -6.48 -29.15 -1.23
N ILE A 186 -6.26 -29.87 -2.33
CA ILE A 186 -4.95 -29.96 -2.99
C ILE A 186 -4.48 -28.57 -3.44
N SER A 187 -5.37 -27.77 -4.02
CA SER A 187 -5.05 -26.41 -4.45
C SER A 187 -4.64 -25.51 -3.28
N LEU A 188 -5.33 -25.60 -2.14
CA LEU A 188 -5.00 -24.84 -0.94
C LEU A 188 -3.65 -25.28 -0.35
N GLU A 189 -3.37 -26.57 -0.31
CA GLU A 189 -2.10 -27.11 0.17
C GLU A 189 -0.91 -26.68 -0.72
N GLN A 190 -1.11 -26.63 -2.04
CA GLN A 190 -0.09 -26.12 -2.97
C GLN A 190 0.19 -24.64 -2.75
N GLU A 191 -0.84 -23.83 -2.52
CA GLU A 191 -0.70 -22.41 -2.27
C GLU A 191 0.02 -22.15 -0.94
N GLN A 192 -0.31 -22.90 0.11
CA GLN A 192 0.40 -22.83 1.38
C GLN A 192 1.89 -23.17 1.21
N ARG A 193 2.21 -24.24 0.49
CA ARG A 193 3.61 -24.61 0.19
C ARG A 193 4.36 -23.57 -0.64
N ARG A 194 3.67 -22.76 -1.44
CA ARG A 194 4.27 -21.62 -2.16
C ARG A 194 4.56 -20.49 -1.20
N SER A 195 3.57 -20.08 -0.39
CA SER A 195 3.76 -19.05 0.64
C SER A 195 4.92 -19.38 1.57
N GLU A 196 5.03 -20.63 2.03
CA GLU A 196 6.15 -21.07 2.90
C GLU A 196 7.52 -20.99 2.22
N LYS A 197 7.59 -21.12 0.89
CA LYS A 197 8.84 -20.95 0.14
C LYS A 197 9.16 -19.47 -0.01
N ASP A 198 8.17 -18.67 -0.36
CA ASP A 198 8.32 -17.22 -0.51
C ASP A 198 8.79 -16.57 0.80
N ASP A 199 8.23 -17.01 1.94
CA ASP A 199 8.63 -16.54 3.28
C ASP A 199 10.10 -16.90 3.58
N LYS A 200 10.53 -18.13 3.25
CA LYS A 200 11.93 -18.56 3.41
C LYS A 200 12.88 -17.76 2.53
N GLU A 201 12.50 -17.54 1.27
CA GLU A 201 13.29 -16.74 0.34
C GLU A 201 13.40 -15.29 0.82
N TRP A 202 12.31 -14.73 1.35
CA TRP A 202 12.29 -13.40 1.94
C TRP A 202 13.19 -13.30 3.18
N GLU A 203 13.14 -14.28 4.08
CA GLU A 203 14.03 -14.33 5.25
C GLU A 203 15.50 -14.41 4.85
N GLU A 204 15.83 -15.22 3.85
CA GLU A 204 17.18 -15.28 3.30
C GLU A 204 17.62 -13.96 2.70
N GLN A 205 16.74 -13.30 1.95
CA GLN A 205 17.00 -11.99 1.37
C GLN A 205 17.21 -10.94 2.47
N LEU A 206 16.40 -10.96 3.52
CA LEU A 206 16.55 -10.07 4.66
C LEU A 206 17.90 -10.30 5.37
N ARG A 207 18.30 -11.56 5.56
CA ARG A 207 19.60 -11.92 6.13
C ARG A 207 20.75 -11.41 5.25
N ARG A 208 20.67 -11.60 3.93
CA ARG A 208 21.66 -11.08 2.96
C ARG A 208 21.76 -9.55 3.03
N SER A 209 20.63 -8.85 3.09
CA SER A 209 20.57 -7.38 3.21
C SER A 209 21.20 -6.90 4.51
N LYS A 210 20.84 -7.49 5.67
CA LYS A 210 21.45 -7.15 6.97
C LYS A 210 22.98 -7.33 6.95
N MET A 211 23.47 -8.40 6.33
CA MET A 211 24.91 -8.65 6.19
C MET A 211 25.59 -7.60 5.30
N ALA A 212 24.96 -7.22 4.18
CA ALA A 212 25.48 -6.18 3.29
C ALA A 212 25.56 -4.81 3.98
N ASP A 213 24.52 -4.44 4.74
CA ASP A 213 24.50 -3.19 5.52
C ASP A 213 25.60 -3.15 6.58
N GLN A 214 25.79 -4.26 7.31
CA GLN A 214 26.91 -4.38 8.27
C GLN A 214 28.27 -4.23 7.59
N GLU A 215 28.45 -4.82 6.39
CA GLU A 215 29.69 -4.69 5.63
C GLU A 215 29.93 -3.25 5.18
N MET A 216 28.87 -2.57 4.72
CA MET A 216 28.93 -1.16 4.32
C MET A 216 29.29 -0.27 5.51
N GLN A 217 28.66 -0.48 6.67
CA GLN A 217 28.99 0.23 7.90
C GLN A 217 30.47 0.05 8.28
N ARG A 218 31.00 -1.17 8.13
CA ARG A 218 32.42 -1.46 8.40
C ARG A 218 33.36 -0.76 7.42
N LYS A 219 33.00 -0.69 6.12
CA LYS A 219 33.75 0.07 5.11
C LYS A 219 33.74 1.57 5.43
N ALA A 220 32.58 2.13 5.75
CA ALA A 220 32.43 3.53 6.12
C ALA A 220 33.25 3.89 7.38
N ARG A 221 33.24 3.02 8.40
CA ARG A 221 34.03 3.22 9.62
C ARG A 221 35.54 3.26 9.32
N ARG A 222 36.04 2.31 8.51
CA ARG A 222 37.45 2.30 8.06
C ARG A 222 37.83 3.55 7.28
N ALA A 223 36.98 4.01 6.37
CA ALA A 223 37.22 5.23 5.60
C ALA A 223 37.33 6.47 6.51
N ARG A 224 36.46 6.60 7.52
CA ARG A 224 36.53 7.68 8.52
C ARG A 224 37.83 7.64 9.32
N ASP A 225 38.22 6.46 9.80
CA ASP A 225 39.44 6.29 10.59
C ASP A 225 40.70 6.55 9.76
N GLU A 226 40.68 6.19 8.48
CA GLU A 226 41.76 6.49 7.53
C GLU A 226 41.87 7.99 7.25
N TYR A 227 40.75 8.66 6.97
CA TYR A 227 40.71 10.12 6.81
C TYR A 227 41.27 10.83 8.06
N LYS A 228 40.83 10.42 9.26
CA LYS A 228 41.35 10.95 10.53
C LYS A 228 42.86 10.76 10.66
N ARG A 229 43.38 9.59 10.32
CA ARG A 229 44.83 9.30 10.33
C ARG A 229 45.60 10.16 9.32
N GLN A 230 45.08 10.32 8.10
CA GLN A 230 45.70 11.17 7.09
C GLN A 230 45.71 12.65 7.50
N SER A 231 44.61 13.13 8.10
CA SER A 231 44.51 14.49 8.66
C SER A 231 45.55 14.72 9.77
N LEU A 232 45.66 13.81 10.74
CA LEU A 232 46.67 13.93 11.81
C LEU A 232 48.11 13.93 11.27
N ARG A 233 48.42 13.09 10.27
CA ARG A 233 49.73 13.09 9.60
C ARG A 233 50.01 14.38 8.83
N ALA A 234 48.98 15.04 8.29
CA ALA A 234 49.15 16.32 7.61
C ALA A 234 49.47 17.46 8.59
N ILE A 235 48.84 17.42 9.78
CA ILE A 235 49.13 18.33 10.89
C ILE A 235 50.56 18.14 11.41
N GLU A 236 50.98 16.90 11.64
CA GLU A 236 52.32 16.55 12.14
C GLU A 236 53.45 16.90 11.16
N LYS A 237 53.19 16.83 9.84
CA LYS A 237 54.13 17.27 8.78
C LYS A 237 54.28 18.80 8.66
N GLY A 238 53.75 19.57 9.60
CA GLY A 238 54.01 21.01 9.71
C GLY A 238 53.33 21.89 8.64
N ARG A 239 52.37 21.37 7.88
CA ARG A 239 51.64 22.17 6.86
C ARG A 239 50.61 23.15 7.43
N VAL A 240 50.41 23.19 8.76
CA VAL A 240 49.39 24.03 9.42
C VAL A 240 50.00 24.96 10.48
N ALA A 241 51.33 24.97 10.68
CA ALA A 241 51.98 25.82 11.69
C ALA A 241 52.06 27.32 11.28
N GLY A 242 51.81 27.66 10.01
CA GLY A 242 51.98 29.02 9.49
C GLY A 242 50.79 29.98 9.64
N LEU A 243 49.64 29.54 10.18
CA LEU A 243 48.39 30.32 10.15
C LEU A 243 47.98 30.97 11.49
N SER A 244 48.80 30.88 12.54
CA SER A 244 48.47 31.46 13.84
C SER A 244 48.79 32.97 13.98
N GLY A 245 49.43 33.59 12.97
CA GLY A 245 49.94 34.97 13.08
C GLY A 245 49.15 36.07 12.35
N LEU A 246 48.05 35.77 11.67
CA LEU A 246 47.43 36.70 10.71
C LEU A 246 46.13 37.38 11.19
N PHE A 247 45.82 37.36 12.48
CA PHE A 247 44.67 38.09 13.02
C PHE A 247 45.12 39.23 13.93
N HIS A 248 45.16 40.46 13.39
CA HIS A 248 44.71 41.77 13.91
C HIS A 248 45.33 42.93 13.07
N PRO A 249 44.71 44.12 13.02
CA PRO A 249 43.67 44.50 12.07
C PRO A 249 44.15 45.59 11.09
N LEU A 250 43.83 45.49 9.80
CA LEU A 250 44.00 46.62 8.88
C LEU A 250 42.72 46.86 8.08
N GLN A 251 42.00 47.84 8.62
CA GLN A 251 41.19 48.82 7.92
C GLN A 251 42.02 49.45 6.77
N GLU A 252 41.32 49.80 5.68
CA GLU A 252 41.84 50.46 4.46
C GLU A 252 42.65 49.58 3.50
N ILE A 253 42.02 49.20 2.39
CA ILE A 253 42.40 49.64 1.03
C ILE A 253 41.23 49.25 0.10
N GLN A 254 40.31 50.20 -0.07
CA GLN A 254 39.57 50.32 -1.32
C GLN A 254 40.54 50.80 -2.41
N GLN A 255 40.26 50.38 -3.65
CA GLN A 255 40.88 50.82 -4.90
C GLN A 255 42.16 50.07 -5.29
N ARG A 256 41.98 49.02 -6.12
CA ARG A 256 42.60 48.93 -7.45
C ARG A 256 42.09 47.70 -8.20
N ALA A 257 40.96 47.90 -8.87
CA ALA A 257 40.56 47.07 -9.99
C ALA A 257 41.44 47.36 -11.22
N ARG A 258 41.59 46.32 -12.04
CA ARG A 258 42.13 46.25 -13.41
C ARG A 258 43.65 46.16 -13.53
N VAL A 259 44.14 45.03 -14.06
CA VAL A 259 44.41 44.86 -15.51
C VAL A 259 44.79 43.39 -15.82
N LEU A 260 43.96 42.76 -16.67
CA LEU A 260 44.22 41.73 -17.69
C LEU A 260 44.92 40.39 -17.35
N LEU A 261 44.19 39.28 -17.55
CA LEU A 261 44.35 38.44 -18.75
C LEU A 261 43.24 37.37 -18.87
N LEU A 262 42.63 37.34 -20.06
CA LEU A 262 41.72 36.33 -20.62
C LEU A 262 42.29 34.91 -20.48
N HIS A 263 41.44 33.91 -20.25
CA HIS A 263 41.41 32.62 -20.98
C HIS A 263 40.02 31.95 -20.80
N HIS A 264 39.40 31.51 -21.90
CA HIS A 264 38.08 30.85 -21.96
C HIS A 264 38.09 29.43 -21.36
N PRO A 265 36.98 28.92 -20.78
CA PRO A 265 36.87 27.53 -20.38
C PRO A 265 36.42 26.63 -21.55
N PRO A 266 36.88 25.36 -21.65
CA PRO A 266 36.37 24.41 -22.64
C PRO A 266 35.00 23.83 -22.24
N PRO A 267 34.19 23.34 -23.19
CA PRO A 267 32.89 22.75 -22.90
C PRO A 267 33.06 21.33 -22.32
N ARG A 268 32.32 21.03 -21.26
CA ARG A 268 32.31 19.73 -20.57
C ARG A 268 31.24 18.82 -21.23
N PRO A 269 31.55 17.55 -21.57
CA PRO A 269 30.54 16.60 -22.05
C PRO A 269 29.67 16.07 -20.90
N PRO A 270 28.42 15.65 -21.15
CA PRO A 270 27.52 15.14 -20.13
C PRO A 270 27.79 13.65 -19.90
N ALA A 271 27.96 13.25 -18.64
CA ALA A 271 27.97 11.85 -18.26
C ALA A 271 27.09 11.65 -17.02
N CYS A 272 25.86 11.21 -17.32
CA CYS A 272 25.01 10.25 -16.62
C CYS A 272 25.24 10.03 -15.12
N TYR A 273 24.31 10.55 -14.32
CA TYR A 273 24.03 10.08 -12.97
C TYR A 273 22.91 9.05 -13.05
N SER A 274 23.20 7.78 -12.72
CA SER A 274 22.18 6.81 -12.34
C SER A 274 22.22 6.66 -10.82
N SER A 275 21.25 7.32 -10.20
CA SER A 275 20.48 6.99 -8.99
C SER A 275 21.11 6.14 -7.88
N THR A 276 21.27 6.75 -6.69
CA THR A 276 20.81 6.23 -5.38
C THR A 276 20.98 7.31 -4.30
N VAL A 277 20.46 8.50 -4.57
CA VAL A 277 20.22 9.51 -3.53
C VAL A 277 18.73 9.83 -3.60
N PRO A 278 17.95 9.75 -2.50
CA PRO A 278 16.59 10.26 -2.50
C PRO A 278 16.61 11.69 -3.01
N ALA A 279 15.81 12.01 -4.04
CA ALA A 279 15.75 13.36 -4.56
C ALA A 279 15.54 14.35 -3.38
N PRO A 280 16.37 15.39 -3.26
CA PRO A 280 16.32 16.29 -2.11
C PRO A 280 14.93 16.90 -2.06
N ARG A 281 14.22 16.82 -0.93
CA ARG A 281 12.84 17.32 -0.83
C ARG A 281 12.75 18.77 -1.35
N PRO A 282 11.62 19.16 -1.96
CA PRO A 282 11.45 20.51 -2.44
C PRO A 282 11.68 21.52 -1.31
N SER A 283 12.57 22.48 -1.55
CA SER A 283 12.95 23.51 -0.57
C SER A 283 11.94 24.66 -0.50
N SER A 284 11.12 24.85 -1.53
CA SER A 284 10.08 25.88 -1.58
C SER A 284 8.91 25.48 -2.48
N LYS A 285 7.77 26.17 -2.32
CA LYS A 285 6.60 26.04 -3.20
C LYS A 285 6.93 26.42 -4.65
N GLU A 286 7.87 27.33 -4.86
CA GLU A 286 8.34 27.74 -6.20
C GLU A 286 9.10 26.62 -6.90
N CYS A 287 9.93 25.88 -6.17
CA CYS A 287 10.62 24.70 -6.71
C CYS A 287 9.62 23.62 -7.16
N VAL A 288 8.56 23.38 -6.37
CA VAL A 288 7.48 22.45 -6.73
C VAL A 288 6.72 22.92 -7.98
N LEU A 289 6.44 24.22 -8.09
CA LEU A 289 5.79 24.80 -9.27
C LEU A 289 6.64 24.60 -10.53
N LEU A 290 7.95 24.83 -10.44
CA LEU A 290 8.87 24.68 -11.55
C LEU A 290 8.95 23.21 -11.99
N TRP A 291 9.14 22.30 -11.02
CA TRP A 291 9.11 20.85 -11.26
C TRP A 291 7.81 20.39 -11.92
N PHE A 292 6.66 20.85 -11.42
CA PHE A 292 5.37 20.48 -12.01
C PHE A 292 5.26 20.97 -13.47
N LYS A 293 5.71 22.20 -13.75
CA LYS A 293 5.69 22.77 -15.11
C LYS A 293 6.65 22.07 -16.07
N GLU A 294 7.85 21.73 -15.61
CA GLU A 294 8.92 21.19 -16.48
C GLU A 294 8.82 19.67 -16.65
N GLU A 295 8.49 18.93 -15.60
CA GLU A 295 8.53 17.46 -15.63
C GLU A 295 7.16 16.80 -15.72
N GLN A 296 6.14 17.39 -15.11
CA GLN A 296 4.84 16.72 -14.94
C GLN A 296 3.81 17.16 -15.98
N MET A 297 3.82 18.43 -16.40
CA MET A 297 2.97 18.94 -17.47
C MET A 297 3.21 18.21 -18.81
N PRO A 298 4.46 17.93 -19.25
CA PRO A 298 4.68 17.14 -20.47
C PRO A 298 4.18 15.69 -20.37
N LYS A 299 4.14 15.14 -19.15
CA LYS A 299 3.59 13.82 -18.85
C LYS A 299 2.07 13.81 -18.73
N GLN A 300 1.41 14.96 -18.97
CA GLN A 300 -0.03 15.15 -18.80
C GLN A 300 -0.52 14.69 -17.42
N ALA A 301 0.27 14.95 -16.37
CA ALA A 301 -0.13 14.63 -15.02
C ALA A 301 -1.35 15.47 -14.59
N GLY A 302 -2.41 14.80 -14.12
CA GLY A 302 -3.67 15.44 -13.76
C GLY A 302 -4.69 15.53 -14.90
N TYR A 303 -4.38 14.97 -16.08
CA TYR A 303 -5.32 14.81 -17.18
C TYR A 303 -6.00 13.44 -17.12
N GLU A 304 -7.14 13.27 -17.80
CA GLU A 304 -7.76 11.95 -17.92
C GLU A 304 -6.95 11.04 -18.87
N ARG A 305 -7.01 9.72 -18.65
CA ARG A 305 -6.17 8.69 -19.30
C ARG A 305 -6.06 8.83 -20.83
N ASN A 306 -7.08 9.36 -21.50
CA ASN A 306 -7.13 9.51 -22.96
C ASN A 306 -7.64 10.89 -23.42
N SER A 307 -7.58 11.93 -22.57
CA SER A 307 -8.13 13.25 -22.87
C SER A 307 -7.11 14.36 -22.61
N THR A 308 -7.19 15.43 -23.39
CA THR A 308 -6.49 16.70 -23.13
C THR A 308 -7.24 17.58 -22.12
N THR A 309 -8.29 17.04 -21.49
CA THR A 309 -9.05 17.72 -20.44
C THR A 309 -8.44 17.41 -19.07
N ILE A 310 -8.32 18.45 -18.23
CA ILE A 310 -7.88 18.29 -16.83
C ILE A 310 -8.92 17.44 -16.10
N ALA A 311 -8.46 16.41 -15.42
CA ALA A 311 -9.35 15.47 -14.75
C ALA A 311 -10.09 16.17 -13.58
N PRO A 312 -11.39 15.90 -13.36
CA PRO A 312 -12.18 16.56 -12.32
C PRO A 312 -11.65 16.36 -10.89
N TRP A 313 -10.87 15.30 -10.67
CA TRP A 313 -10.25 15.01 -9.37
C TRP A 313 -8.94 15.78 -9.14
N PHE A 314 -8.37 16.42 -10.16
CA PHE A 314 -7.09 17.11 -10.06
C PHE A 314 -7.25 18.61 -9.76
N HIS A 315 -6.65 19.07 -8.66
CA HIS A 315 -6.86 20.43 -8.15
C HIS A 315 -5.57 21.27 -8.10
N GLY A 316 -4.45 20.77 -8.64
CA GLY A 316 -3.20 21.52 -8.69
C GLY A 316 -2.61 21.82 -7.30
N LEU A 317 -1.96 22.97 -7.14
CA LEU A 317 -1.24 23.36 -5.91
C LEU A 317 -2.15 24.00 -4.86
N ILE A 318 -3.06 23.20 -4.30
CA ILE A 318 -3.83 23.58 -3.11
C ILE A 318 -3.17 23.05 -1.83
N SER A 319 -3.34 23.79 -0.74
CA SER A 319 -2.91 23.40 0.60
C SER A 319 -3.78 22.27 1.17
N ARG A 320 -3.31 21.70 2.28
CA ARG A 320 -4.10 20.72 3.03
C ARG A 320 -5.42 21.31 3.51
N GLN A 321 -5.41 22.52 4.08
CA GLN A 321 -6.62 23.15 4.61
C GLN A 321 -7.64 23.46 3.49
N GLU A 322 -7.17 23.92 2.33
CA GLU A 322 -8.03 24.15 1.16
C GLU A 322 -8.67 22.83 0.69
N SER A 323 -7.90 21.73 0.67
CA SER A 323 -8.45 20.42 0.31
C SER A 323 -9.51 19.91 1.28
N GLU A 324 -9.32 20.12 2.59
CA GLU A 324 -10.31 19.76 3.62
C GLU A 324 -11.58 20.61 3.47
N THR A 325 -11.43 21.92 3.20
CA THR A 325 -12.56 22.84 2.97
C THR A 325 -13.40 22.43 1.77
N LEU A 326 -12.76 22.06 0.66
CA LEU A 326 -13.45 21.57 -0.54
C LEU A 326 -14.19 20.25 -0.30
N LEU A 327 -13.67 19.39 0.59
CA LEU A 327 -14.27 18.10 0.91
C LEU A 327 -15.29 18.19 2.06
N MET A 328 -15.30 19.26 2.86
CA MET A 328 -16.11 19.37 4.08
C MET A 328 -17.63 19.31 3.83
N ASN A 329 -18.09 19.67 2.63
CA ASN A 329 -19.51 19.65 2.26
C ASN A 329 -19.87 18.61 1.17
N THR A 330 -18.97 17.67 0.86
CA THR A 330 -19.20 16.63 -0.16
C THR A 330 -19.60 15.28 0.45
N ALA A 331 -20.02 14.31 -0.35
CA ALA A 331 -20.38 12.98 0.16
C ALA A 331 -19.16 12.23 0.73
N GLU A 332 -19.38 11.33 1.69
CA GLU A 332 -18.34 10.41 2.16
C GLU A 332 -17.74 9.60 1.00
N GLY A 333 -16.42 9.40 1.03
CA GLY A 333 -15.69 8.76 -0.06
C GLY A 333 -15.29 9.70 -1.20
N SER A 334 -15.70 10.97 -1.18
CA SER A 334 -15.18 11.99 -2.10
C SER A 334 -13.68 12.21 -1.89
N PHE A 335 -12.95 12.43 -2.98
CA PHE A 335 -11.53 12.67 -2.94
C PHE A 335 -11.09 13.72 -3.96
N LEU A 336 -9.88 14.21 -3.78
CA LEU A 336 -9.15 15.01 -4.75
C LEU A 336 -7.65 14.70 -4.70
N VAL A 337 -6.95 15.03 -5.78
CA VAL A 337 -5.48 14.98 -5.86
C VAL A 337 -4.96 16.40 -5.98
N ARG A 338 -4.02 16.73 -5.10
CA ARG A 338 -3.29 18.00 -5.10
C ARG A 338 -1.80 17.77 -5.25
N VAL A 339 -1.09 18.73 -5.82
CA VAL A 339 0.37 18.72 -5.88
C VAL A 339 0.91 18.93 -4.46
N SER A 340 1.89 18.12 -4.06
CA SER A 340 2.45 18.17 -2.70
C SER A 340 3.51 19.26 -2.59
N ASP A 341 3.47 20.02 -1.50
CA ASP A 341 4.51 20.98 -1.11
C ASP A 341 5.66 20.33 -0.31
N ARG A 342 5.53 19.05 0.07
CA ARG A 342 6.48 18.34 0.95
C ARG A 342 7.35 17.31 0.24
N ILE A 343 6.91 16.82 -0.92
CA ILE A 343 7.58 15.80 -1.73
C ILE A 343 7.49 16.18 -3.21
N TRP A 344 8.38 15.64 -4.03
CA TRP A 344 8.26 15.69 -5.49
C TRP A 344 7.16 14.73 -5.94
N GLY A 345 5.93 15.18 -5.83
CA GLY A 345 4.78 14.30 -5.99
C GLY A 345 3.46 14.96 -5.64
N TYR A 346 2.49 14.11 -5.33
CA TYR A 346 1.10 14.51 -5.12
C TYR A 346 0.61 14.07 -3.75
N THR A 347 -0.58 14.52 -3.39
CA THR A 347 -1.29 14.08 -2.20
C THR A 347 -2.75 13.82 -2.56
N LEU A 348 -3.20 12.59 -2.37
CA LEU A 348 -4.61 12.24 -2.43
C LEU A 348 -5.25 12.60 -1.10
N SER A 349 -6.18 13.54 -1.10
CA SER A 349 -6.97 13.92 0.08
C SER A 349 -8.37 13.35 -0.09
N TYR A 350 -8.84 12.60 0.90
CA TYR A 350 -10.14 11.93 0.82
C TYR A 350 -10.94 12.08 2.12
N ARG A 351 -12.25 12.18 1.97
CA ARG A 351 -13.20 12.31 3.09
C ARG A 351 -13.64 10.95 3.61
N THR A 352 -13.42 10.72 4.91
CA THR A 352 -14.07 9.65 5.69
C THR A 352 -15.26 10.25 6.47
N ALA A 353 -16.04 9.43 7.18
CA ALA A 353 -17.15 9.87 8.02
C ALA A 353 -16.75 10.96 9.03
N ASP A 354 -15.66 10.74 9.78
CA ASP A 354 -15.27 11.63 10.89
C ASP A 354 -14.00 12.46 10.63
N VAL A 355 -13.18 12.07 9.66
CA VAL A 355 -11.85 12.67 9.41
C VAL A 355 -11.49 12.74 7.93
N PHE A 356 -10.58 13.65 7.60
CA PHE A 356 -9.90 13.67 6.31
C PHE A 356 -8.60 12.87 6.39
N LYS A 357 -8.36 12.05 5.38
CA LYS A 357 -7.13 11.27 5.27
C LYS A 357 -6.37 11.71 4.03
N HIS A 358 -5.05 11.72 4.15
CA HIS A 358 -4.14 12.21 3.12
C HIS A 358 -3.07 11.16 2.84
N PHE A 359 -2.96 10.74 1.59
CA PHE A 359 -1.93 9.81 1.15
C PHE A 359 -0.96 10.51 0.21
N LEU A 360 0.33 10.38 0.49
CA LEU A 360 1.38 10.93 -0.35
C LEU A 360 1.62 10.01 -1.54
N ILE A 361 1.76 10.59 -2.74
CA ILE A 361 2.08 9.88 -3.98
C ILE A 361 3.45 10.37 -4.43
N ASP A 362 4.40 9.45 -4.55
CA ASP A 362 5.73 9.73 -5.07
C ASP A 362 5.66 9.90 -6.59
N ALA A 363 6.32 10.92 -7.11
CA ALA A 363 6.53 11.13 -8.54
C ALA A 363 7.99 11.53 -8.82
N SER A 364 8.91 11.25 -7.89
CA SER A 364 10.35 11.51 -8.05
C SER A 364 11.04 10.62 -9.08
N GLY A 365 10.36 9.57 -9.54
CA GLY A 365 10.85 8.65 -10.57
C GLY A 365 10.08 8.72 -11.89
N ASP A 366 10.17 7.63 -12.66
CA ASP A 366 9.41 7.37 -13.88
C ASP A 366 8.05 6.70 -13.63
N TYR A 367 7.68 6.50 -12.37
CA TYR A 367 6.42 5.89 -11.94
C TYR A 367 5.75 6.70 -10.82
N TYR A 368 4.47 6.41 -10.60
CA TYR A 368 3.65 6.95 -9.52
C TYR A 368 3.31 5.82 -8.54
N SER A 369 3.47 6.07 -7.24
CA SER A 369 3.10 5.11 -6.19
C SER A 369 2.78 5.80 -4.87
N PHE A 370 1.91 5.21 -4.04
CA PHE A 370 1.67 5.72 -2.69
C PHE A 370 2.89 5.48 -1.77
N LEU A 371 3.28 6.49 -0.98
CA LEU A 371 4.34 6.31 0.02
C LEU A 371 3.82 5.47 1.19
N GLY A 372 4.43 4.31 1.40
CA GLY A 372 4.33 3.54 2.64
C GLY A 372 3.10 2.64 2.82
N VAL A 373 2.14 2.64 1.87
CA VAL A 373 0.91 1.83 1.98
C VAL A 373 0.87 0.69 0.95
N ASP A 374 1.21 0.96 -0.31
CA ASP A 374 1.23 -0.05 -1.38
C ASP A 374 2.46 0.11 -2.28
N GLN A 375 3.07 -1.01 -2.70
CA GLN A 375 4.21 -1.02 -3.64
C GLN A 375 3.79 -1.00 -5.12
N ASN A 376 2.50 -0.84 -5.41
CA ASN A 376 1.98 -0.83 -6.77
C ASN A 376 2.43 0.46 -7.49
N ARG A 377 3.25 0.27 -8.53
CA ARG A 377 3.80 1.34 -9.36
C ARG A 377 2.96 1.48 -10.63
N HIS A 378 2.57 2.70 -10.94
CA HIS A 378 1.77 3.01 -12.12
C HIS A 378 2.55 3.93 -13.06
N ALA A 379 2.39 3.74 -14.37
CA ALA A 379 3.08 4.54 -15.38
C ALA A 379 2.55 5.98 -15.44
N THR A 380 1.25 6.17 -15.21
CA THR A 380 0.62 7.50 -15.17
C THR A 380 -0.14 7.73 -13.86
N LEU A 381 -0.31 9.00 -13.50
CA LEU A 381 -1.10 9.39 -12.34
C LEU A 381 -2.58 8.99 -12.51
N ALA A 382 -3.10 9.05 -13.74
CA ALA A 382 -4.45 8.62 -14.06
C ALA A 382 -4.63 7.11 -13.81
N ASP A 383 -3.66 6.29 -14.21
CA ASP A 383 -3.70 4.84 -13.97
C ASP A 383 -3.72 4.49 -12.49
N LEU A 384 -2.92 5.20 -11.69
CA LEU A 384 -2.92 5.04 -10.23
C LEU A 384 -4.29 5.35 -9.65
N ILE A 385 -4.90 6.46 -10.05
CA ILE A 385 -6.20 6.87 -9.53
C ILE A 385 -7.30 5.90 -10.00
N ASP A 386 -7.32 5.53 -11.27
CA ASP A 386 -8.34 4.65 -11.83
C ASP A 386 -8.26 3.24 -11.25
N PHE A 387 -7.06 2.71 -11.01
CA PHE A 387 -6.87 1.43 -10.32
C PHE A 387 -7.57 1.40 -8.95
N HIS A 388 -7.53 2.51 -8.21
CA HIS A 388 -8.15 2.61 -6.88
C HIS A 388 -9.63 3.06 -6.92
N LYS A 389 -10.18 3.42 -8.08
CA LYS A 389 -11.61 3.76 -8.26
C LYS A 389 -12.51 2.53 -8.44
N VAL A 390 -11.98 1.38 -8.88
CA VAL A 390 -12.80 0.22 -9.28
C VAL A 390 -13.41 -0.48 -8.05
N GLY A 391 -14.54 0.04 -7.57
CA GLY A 391 -15.16 -0.47 -6.35
C GLY A 391 -16.55 0.04 -5.98
N ARG A 392 -17.34 0.63 -6.90
CA ARG A 392 -18.82 0.63 -6.87
C ARG A 392 -19.41 1.23 -8.15
N HIS A 393 -20.22 0.42 -8.83
CA HIS A 393 -21.27 0.90 -9.73
C HIS A 393 -22.42 1.40 -8.85
N VAL A 394 -22.53 2.70 -8.61
CA VAL A 394 -23.77 3.32 -8.14
C VAL A 394 -23.99 4.60 -8.93
N SER A 395 -24.99 4.55 -9.80
CA SER A 395 -25.54 5.69 -10.52
C SER A 395 -25.99 6.80 -9.56
N ILE A 396 -25.69 8.05 -9.92
CA ILE A 396 -26.63 9.18 -10.09
C ILE A 396 -25.82 10.48 -9.95
N GLU A 397 -25.71 11.18 -11.07
CA GLU A 397 -25.62 12.64 -11.25
C GLU A 397 -25.20 13.49 -10.03
N THR A 398 -23.89 13.67 -9.83
CA THR A 398 -23.36 14.91 -9.22
C THR A 398 -21.91 15.10 -9.68
N PRO A 399 -21.47 16.29 -10.14
CA PRO A 399 -20.15 16.47 -10.78
C PRO A 399 -18.93 16.30 -9.86
N CYS A 400 -19.12 15.87 -8.62
CA CYS A 400 -18.09 15.84 -7.58
C CYS A 400 -17.83 14.43 -7.02
N GLY A 401 -18.54 13.40 -7.49
CA GLY A 401 -18.63 12.10 -6.82
C GLY A 401 -17.84 10.97 -7.48
N ASN A 402 -16.51 11.02 -7.46
CA ASN A 402 -15.73 9.79 -7.67
C ASN A 402 -15.45 9.18 -6.29
N GLN A 403 -15.95 7.97 -5.99
CA GLN A 403 -15.62 7.24 -4.76
C GLN A 403 -14.38 6.36 -4.98
N ILE A 404 -13.41 6.41 -4.07
CA ILE A 404 -12.28 5.46 -4.01
C ILE A 404 -12.48 4.50 -2.84
N LYS A 405 -12.33 3.19 -3.08
CA LYS A 405 -12.39 2.17 -2.02
C LYS A 405 -10.96 1.81 -1.58
N TRP A 406 -10.65 2.03 -0.31
CA TRP A 406 -9.47 1.45 0.35
C TRP A 406 -9.91 0.25 1.22
N LEU A 407 -9.19 -0.87 1.09
CA LEU A 407 -9.30 -1.98 2.04
C LEU A 407 -8.67 -1.54 3.38
N LEU A 408 -9.51 -1.02 4.28
CA LEU A 408 -9.16 -0.96 5.70
C LEU A 408 -9.21 -2.38 6.27
N SER A 409 -8.18 -3.17 6.00
CA SER A 409 -7.87 -4.38 6.73
C SER A 409 -6.53 -4.19 7.42
N ASN A 410 -6.54 -3.46 8.54
CA ASN A 410 -5.96 -3.94 9.79
C ASN A 410 -6.21 -2.92 10.92
N SER A 411 -6.67 -3.46 12.05
CA SER A 411 -6.80 -2.81 13.36
C SER A 411 -8.05 -1.96 13.60
N THR A 412 -9.24 -2.57 13.48
CA THR A 412 -10.32 -2.36 14.45
C THR A 412 -11.11 -3.65 14.65
N SER A 413 -10.61 -4.47 15.57
CA SER A 413 -11.41 -5.46 16.29
C SER A 413 -10.75 -5.72 17.65
N LYS A 414 -11.07 -4.82 18.59
CA LYS A 414 -11.65 -5.15 19.91
C LYS A 414 -12.06 -3.87 20.61
#